data_AF-A0A2V6HIN6-F1
#
_entry.id   AF-A0A2V6HIN6-F1
#
_cell.length_a   1.000
_cell.length_b   1.000
_cell.length_c   1.000
_cell.angle_alpha   90.00
_cell.angle_beta   90.00
_cell.angle_gamma   90.00
#
_symmetry.space_group_name_H-M   'P 1'
#
loop_
_entity.id
_entity.type
_entity.pdbx_description
1 polymer ?
#
loop_
_entity_poly.entity_id
_entity_poly.type
_entity_poly.pdbx_seq_one_letter_code
_entity_poly.pdbx_strand_id
1 'polypeptide(L)'
;NTGKCSWQEYAQWALDCCRDAGIPLKAKTVGAVKLSDMKNWVARRPVYSVLSTAKYTEVTGMAPRAWREAVADYITRFYSKK
;
A
#
# COMPACT_ATOMS: atom_id res chain seq x y z
N ASN A 1 -4.71 -9.10 -1.01
CA ASN A 1 -3.60 -8.83 -0.07
C ASN A 1 -4.14 -8.82 1.35
N THR A 2 -3.39 -9.37 2.29
CA THR A 2 -3.71 -9.41 3.72
C THR A 2 -3.12 -8.20 4.45
N GLY A 3 -3.74 -7.84 5.58
CA GLY A 3 -3.35 -6.73 6.44
C GLY A 3 -4.17 -5.46 6.19
N LYS A 4 -3.85 -4.41 6.93
CA LYS A 4 -4.45 -3.08 6.80
C LYS A 4 -3.36 -2.01 6.84
N CYS A 5 -3.64 -0.88 6.20
CA CYS A 5 -2.82 0.32 6.24
C CYS A 5 -3.65 1.52 5.79
N SER A 6 -3.21 2.70 6.18
CA SER A 6 -3.58 3.97 5.54
C SER A 6 -2.83 4.15 4.22
N TRP A 7 -3.29 5.11 3.41
CA TRP A 7 -2.58 5.53 2.20
C TRP A 7 -1.18 6.07 2.46
N GLN A 8 -0.99 6.76 3.59
CA GLN A 8 0.32 7.29 3.97
C GLN A 8 1.30 6.15 4.26
N GLU A 9 0.91 5.14 5.04
CA GLU A 9 1.76 3.99 5.34
C GLU A 9 2.09 3.17 4.09
N TYR A 10 1.11 3.02 3.19
CA TYR A 10 1.32 2.35 1.91
C TYR A 10 2.36 3.08 1.06
N ALA A 11 2.24 4.41 0.95
CA ALA A 11 3.17 5.24 0.20
C ALA A 11 4.57 5.27 0.86
N GLN A 12 4.64 5.35 2.19
CA GLN A 12 5.92 5.30 2.90
C GLN A 12 6.63 3.98 2.65
N TRP A 13 5.91 2.85 2.74
CA TRP A 13 6.48 1.54 2.46
C TRP A 13 7.01 1.43 1.02
N ALA A 14 6.31 2.01 0.04
CA ALA A 14 6.81 2.07 -1.32
C ALA A 14 8.12 2.86 -1.45
N LEU A 15 8.26 4.01 -0.76
CA LEU A 15 9.53 4.76 -0.73
C LEU A 15 10.64 3.95 -0.07
N ASP A 16 10.33 3.23 1.02
CA ASP A 16 11.29 2.37 1.70
C ASP A 16 11.79 1.26 0.77
N CYS A 17 10.89 0.56 0.07
CA CYS A 17 11.27 -0.45 -0.92
C CYS A 17 12.12 0.13 -2.05
N CYS A 18 11.78 1.32 -2.57
CA CYS A 18 12.58 1.99 -3.59
C CYS A 18 13.99 2.34 -3.09
N ARG A 19 14.11 2.85 -1.86
CA ARG A 19 15.40 3.12 -1.22
C ARG A 19 16.23 1.85 -1.09
N ASP A 20 15.62 0.77 -0.60
CA ASP A 20 16.30 -0.50 -0.38
C ASP A 20 16.72 -1.14 -1.73
N ALA A 21 16.00 -0.84 -2.81
CA ALA A 21 16.36 -1.20 -4.18
C ALA A 21 17.37 -0.23 -4.85
N GLY A 22 17.91 0.75 -4.12
CA GLY A 22 18.90 1.71 -4.64
C GLY A 22 18.35 2.76 -5.61
N ILE A 23 17.04 2.94 -5.67
CA ILE A 23 16.41 3.89 -6.59
C ILE A 23 16.56 5.32 -6.05
N PRO A 24 17.09 6.26 -6.85
CA PRO A 24 17.25 7.64 -6.40
C PRO A 24 15.89 8.32 -6.24
N LEU A 25 15.58 8.74 -5.02
CA LEU A 25 14.34 9.43 -4.66
C LEU A 25 14.64 10.85 -4.17
N LYS A 26 13.80 11.81 -4.57
CA LYS A 26 13.85 13.19 -4.06
C LYS A 26 13.31 13.31 -2.63
N ALA A 27 12.36 12.44 -2.27
CA ALA A 27 11.70 12.42 -0.97
C ALA A 27 11.96 11.10 -0.25
N LYS A 28 12.12 11.16 1.08
CA LYS A 28 12.38 9.99 1.94
C LYS A 28 11.20 9.64 2.83
N THR A 29 10.32 10.60 3.07
CA THR A 29 9.20 10.46 3.98
C THR A 29 7.91 10.94 3.35
N VAL A 30 6.80 10.31 3.72
CA VAL A 30 5.45 10.73 3.33
C VAL A 30 4.77 11.35 4.56
N GLY A 31 4.37 12.61 4.46
CA GLY A 31 3.61 13.29 5.52
C GLY A 31 2.20 12.72 5.68
N ALA A 32 1.66 12.80 6.90
CA ALA A 32 0.26 12.47 7.16
C ALA A 32 -0.65 13.67 6.89
N VAL A 33 -1.80 13.43 6.24
CA VAL A 33 -2.85 14.41 6.00
C VAL A 33 -4.21 13.75 6.27
N LYS A 34 -5.12 14.46 6.94
CA LYS A 34 -6.47 13.94 7.19
C LYS A 34 -7.31 13.98 5.92
N LEU A 35 -8.18 12.99 5.75
CA LEU A 35 -9.10 12.95 4.62
C LEU A 35 -10.03 14.17 4.59
N SER A 36 -10.39 14.72 5.75
CA SER A 36 -11.20 15.96 5.88
C SER A 36 -10.55 17.18 5.25
N ASP A 37 -9.23 17.22 5.20
CA ASP A 37 -8.46 18.38 4.75
C ASP A 37 -8.25 18.35 3.23
N MET A 38 -8.58 17.21 2.58
CA MET A 38 -8.49 17.02 1.15
C MET A 38 -9.77 17.53 0.46
N LYS A 39 -9.79 18.82 0.09
CA LYS A 39 -10.99 19.48 -0.44
C LYS A 39 -11.34 19.17 -1.90
N ASN A 40 -10.43 18.51 -2.62
CA ASN A 40 -10.57 18.28 -4.07
C ASN A 40 -11.37 17.02 -4.44
N TRP A 41 -11.93 16.31 -3.46
CA TRP A 41 -12.74 15.11 -3.72
C TRP A 41 -14.17 15.48 -4.11
N VAL A 42 -14.57 15.17 -5.34
CA VAL A 42 -15.98 15.32 -5.78
C VAL A 42 -16.90 14.30 -5.10
N ALA A 43 -16.42 13.07 -4.91
CA ALA A 43 -17.18 11.98 -4.31
C ALA A 43 -16.62 11.61 -2.94
N ARG A 44 -17.53 11.26 -2.01
CA ARG A 44 -17.16 10.81 -0.67
C ARG A 44 -16.28 9.56 -0.74
N ARG A 45 -15.29 9.49 0.15
CA ARG A 45 -14.39 8.35 0.29
C ARG A 45 -14.65 7.68 1.65
N PRO A 46 -14.78 6.34 1.69
CA PRO A 46 -14.91 5.64 2.96
C PRO A 46 -13.63 5.82 3.77
N VAL A 47 -13.78 6.12 5.06
CA VAL A 47 -12.65 6.23 6.00
C VAL A 47 -12.02 4.85 6.24
N TYR A 48 -12.80 3.78 6.11
CA TYR A 48 -12.37 2.41 6.30
C TYR A 48 -12.87 1.51 5.17
N SER A 49 -11.95 0.88 4.46
CA SER A 49 -12.26 0.03 3.30
C SER A 49 -11.50 -1.30 3.34
N VAL A 50 -11.09 -1.75 4.53
CA VAL A 50 -10.48 -3.08 4.70
C VAL A 50 -11.59 -4.12 4.61
N LEU A 51 -11.36 -5.17 3.84
CA LEU A 51 -12.30 -6.26 3.63
C LEU A 51 -11.81 -7.53 4.34
N SER A 52 -12.73 -8.27 4.94
CA SER A 52 -12.41 -9.59 5.50
C SER A 52 -12.18 -10.60 4.38
N THR A 53 -11.14 -11.43 4.54
CA THR A 53 -10.82 -12.55 3.64
C THR A 53 -11.22 -13.89 4.24
N ALA A 54 -11.92 -13.91 5.38
CA ALA A 54 -12.23 -15.13 6.13
C ALA A 54 -12.93 -16.20 5.27
N LYS A 55 -14.02 -15.83 4.58
CA LYS A 55 -14.75 -16.75 3.71
C LYS A 55 -13.88 -17.30 2.57
N TYR A 56 -13.04 -16.46 1.97
CA TYR A 56 -12.12 -16.89 0.92
C TYR A 56 -11.13 -17.93 1.47
N THR A 57 -10.55 -17.66 2.64
CA THR A 57 -9.59 -18.56 3.27
C THR A 57 -10.22 -19.86 3.74
N GLU A 58 -11.43 -19.83 4.30
CA GLU A 58 -12.19 -21.01 4.68
C GLU A 58 -12.48 -21.92 3.47
N VAL A 59 -12.96 -21.35 2.36
CA VAL A 59 -13.38 -22.11 1.18
C VAL A 59 -12.18 -22.66 0.40
N THR A 60 -11.08 -21.92 0.34
CA THR A 60 -9.94 -22.26 -0.53
C THR A 60 -8.74 -22.86 0.22
N GLY A 61 -8.70 -22.73 1.55
CA GLY A 61 -7.52 -23.03 2.36
C GLY A 61 -6.36 -22.04 2.15
N MET A 62 -6.53 -21.02 1.30
CA MET A 62 -5.48 -20.06 0.96
C MET A 62 -5.70 -18.70 1.63
N ALA A 63 -4.64 -18.11 2.16
CA ALA A 63 -4.64 -16.73 2.59
C ALA A 63 -3.98 -15.84 1.53
N PRO A 64 -4.53 -14.65 1.20
CA PRO A 64 -3.82 -13.72 0.33
C PRO A 64 -2.48 -13.31 0.94
N ARG A 65 -1.46 -13.10 0.10
CA ARG A 65 -0.15 -12.59 0.56
C ARG A 65 -0.26 -11.24 1.25
N ALA A 66 0.71 -10.91 2.10
CA ALA A 66 0.75 -9.60 2.79
C ALA A 66 0.88 -8.45 1.77
N TRP A 67 0.22 -7.32 2.03
CA TRP A 67 0.29 -6.18 1.11
C TRP A 67 1.72 -5.64 0.97
N ARG A 68 2.52 -5.65 2.03
CA ARG A 68 3.92 -5.18 2.01
C ARG A 68 4.79 -6.00 1.05
N GLU A 69 4.62 -7.31 1.07
CA GLU A 69 5.29 -8.23 0.13
C GLU A 69 4.89 -7.91 -1.31
N ALA A 70 3.59 -7.72 -1.57
CA ALA A 70 3.08 -7.40 -2.90
C ALA A 70 3.68 -6.09 -3.46
N VAL A 71 3.83 -5.07 -2.62
CA VAL A 71 4.45 -3.78 -3.00
C VAL A 71 5.94 -3.93 -3.27
N ALA A 72 6.67 -4.60 -2.38
CA ALA A 72 8.11 -4.82 -2.53
C ALA A 72 8.41 -5.64 -3.80
N ASP A 73 7.64 -6.69 -4.05
CA ASP A 73 7.71 -7.53 -5.23
C ASP A 73 7.46 -6.72 -6.52
N TYR A 74 6.45 -5.84 -6.50
CA TYR A 74 6.18 -4.96 -7.64
C TYR A 74 7.34 -4.01 -7.94
N ILE A 75 7.88 -3.34 -6.92
CA ILE A 75 8.97 -2.38 -7.08
C ILE A 75 10.23 -3.07 -7.61
N THR A 76 10.62 -4.18 -7.00
CA THR A 76 11.85 -4.91 -7.35
C THR A 76 11.78 -5.63 -8.70
N ARG A 77 10.60 -6.10 -9.11
CA ARG A 77 10.48 -6.88 -10.37
C ARG A 77 10.09 -6.05 -11.57
N PHE A 78 9.33 -4.98 -11.39
CA PHE A 78 8.77 -4.21 -12.51
C PHE A 78 9.29 -2.78 -12.58
N TYR A 79 9.46 -2.10 -11.44
CA TYR A 79 9.85 -0.69 -11.44
C TYR A 79 11.36 -0.49 -11.52
N SER A 80 12.15 -1.27 -10.77
CA SER A 80 13.62 -1.16 -10.74
C SER A 80 14.32 -1.80 -11.93
N LYS A 81 13.61 -2.55 -12.78
CA LYS A 81 14.16 -3.13 -14.03
C LYS A 81 14.18 -2.14 -15.21
N LYS A 82 14.09 -0.83 -14.93
CA LYS A 82 14.34 0.20 -15.93
C LYS A 82 15.82 0.54 -16.01
#